data_AF-A0A829VZF8-F1
#
_entry.id   AF-A0A829VZF8-F1
#
_cell.length_a   1.000
_cell.length_b   1.000
_cell.length_c   1.000
_cell.angle_alpha   90.00
_cell.angle_beta   90.00
_cell.angle_gamma   90.00
#
_symmetry.space_group_name_H-M   'P 1'
#
loop_
_entity.id
_entity.type
_entity.pdbx_description
1 polymer ?
#
loop_
_entity_poly.entity_id
_entity_poly.type
_entity_poly.pdbx_seq_one_letter_code
_entity_poly.pdbx_strand_id
1 'polypeptide(L)'
;MCNIASFSFPICMTVSVALTIAYGTGTSWIEGLNILLGKRLSLGLNSLITNGVTLFGQNLSWIGAGLNAYGERSNEQYTWVDSMYIQVLQHFGIVFCLVLMVILTLAMRKCIKYSDYWMLVILSIFALHGIIDDLIIYVQFNTFWIAIGGVTLKSISDFRKNKLRREQLMAYYDTVEKEIE
;
A
#
# COMPACT_ATOMS: atom_id res chain seq x y z
N MET A 1 -4.97 -8.72 19.01
CA MET A 1 -3.80 -8.87 18.12
C MET A 1 -4.16 -8.65 16.65
N CYS A 2 -5.22 -9.24 16.09
CA CYS A 2 -5.55 -9.12 14.65
C CYS A 2 -5.76 -7.68 14.13
N ASN A 3 -6.38 -6.78 14.90
CA ASN A 3 -6.70 -5.43 14.40
C ASN A 3 -5.48 -4.55 14.11
N ILE A 4 -4.35 -4.77 14.81
CA ILE A 4 -3.11 -4.01 14.59
C ILE A 4 -2.53 -4.35 13.21
N ALA A 5 -2.61 -5.62 12.80
CA ALA A 5 -2.15 -6.05 11.49
C ALA A 5 -2.88 -5.35 10.35
N SER A 6 -4.12 -4.87 10.54
CA SER A 6 -4.80 -4.08 9.51
C SER A 6 -4.11 -2.76 9.17
N PHE A 7 -3.30 -2.23 10.10
CA PHE A 7 -2.59 -0.97 9.92
C PHE A 7 -1.16 -1.17 9.45
N SER A 8 -0.75 -2.38 9.04
CA SER A 8 0.61 -2.68 8.60
C SER A 8 1.09 -1.72 7.50
N PHE A 9 0.28 -1.47 6.46
CA PHE A 9 0.65 -0.55 5.37
C PHE A 9 0.85 0.91 5.84
N PRO A 10 -0.12 1.56 6.53
CA PRO A 10 0.10 2.90 7.09
C PRO A 10 1.31 3.01 8.02
N ILE A 11 1.53 1.99 8.86
CA ILE A 11 2.67 1.95 9.78
C ILE A 11 3.98 1.87 8.98
N CYS A 12 4.09 0.95 8.03
CA CYS A 12 5.28 0.78 7.21
C CYS A 12 5.55 2.02 6.34
N MET A 13 4.51 2.66 5.80
CA MET A 13 4.63 3.93 5.08
C MET A 13 5.22 5.02 5.98
N THR A 14 4.65 5.19 7.18
CA THR A 14 5.10 6.21 8.13
C THR A 14 6.54 5.94 8.55
N VAL A 15 6.89 4.69 8.86
CA VAL A 15 8.25 4.27 9.22
C VAL A 15 9.22 4.52 8.07
N SER A 16 8.84 4.16 6.83
CA SER A 16 9.69 4.38 5.64
C SER A 16 9.99 5.87 5.45
N VAL A 17 8.96 6.72 5.43
CA VAL A 17 9.13 8.17 5.30
C VAL A 17 9.94 8.75 6.46
N ALA A 18 9.63 8.35 7.69
CA ALA A 18 10.33 8.85 8.88
C ALA A 18 11.82 8.46 8.88
N LEU A 19 12.16 7.22 8.52
CA LEU A 19 13.55 6.78 8.42
C LEU A 19 14.30 7.50 7.31
N THR A 20 13.67 7.72 6.15
CA THR A 20 14.26 8.48 5.06
C THR A 20 14.54 9.92 5.46
N ILE A 21 13.60 10.60 6.14
CA ILE A 21 13.82 11.97 6.64
C ILE A 21 14.87 11.99 7.76
N ALA A 22 14.82 11.02 8.69
CA ALA A 22 15.77 10.90 9.79
C ALA A 22 17.20 10.69 9.30
N TYR A 23 17.41 10.11 8.11
CA TYR A 23 18.73 10.01 7.49
C TYR A 23 19.42 11.38 7.36
N GLY A 24 18.64 12.44 7.09
CA GLY A 24 19.15 13.81 6.98
C GLY A 24 19.71 14.40 8.28
N THR A 25 19.46 13.76 9.42
CA THR A 25 20.05 14.17 10.72
C THR A 25 21.53 13.84 10.87
N GLY A 26 22.07 12.93 10.03
CA GLY A 26 23.48 12.56 10.05
C GLY A 26 23.94 11.75 11.27
N THR A 27 23.02 11.20 12.06
CA THR A 27 23.38 10.37 13.22
C THR A 27 24.04 9.03 12.82
N SER A 28 24.96 8.51 13.64
CA SER A 28 25.72 7.30 13.28
C SER A 28 24.85 6.04 13.13
N TRP A 29 23.75 5.93 13.90
CA TRP A 29 22.87 4.75 13.84
C TRP A 29 22.07 4.71 12.52
N ILE A 30 21.60 5.86 12.01
CA ILE A 30 20.85 5.90 10.75
C ILE A 30 21.76 5.67 9.54
N GLU A 31 23.04 6.05 9.63
CA GLU A 31 24.03 5.71 8.60
C GLU A 31 24.29 4.20 8.56
N GLY A 32 24.43 3.54 9.72
CA GLY A 32 24.51 2.08 9.78
C GLY A 32 23.29 1.40 9.14
N LEU A 33 22.10 1.95 9.36
CA LEU A 33 20.87 1.47 8.75
C LEU A 33 20.81 1.74 7.23
N ASN A 34 21.34 2.87 6.76
CA ASN A 34 21.49 3.18 5.35
C ASN A 34 22.42 2.18 4.64
N ILE A 35 23.55 1.83 5.27
CA ILE A 35 24.47 0.80 4.75
C ILE A 35 23.76 -0.56 4.68
N LEU A 36 23.04 -0.96 5.74
CA LEU A 36 22.27 -2.20 5.78
C LEU A 36 21.22 -2.26 4.66
N LEU A 37 20.55 -1.14 4.40
CA LEU A 37 19.56 -1.02 3.33
C LEU A 37 20.18 -0.73 1.95
N GLY A 38 21.49 -0.83 1.79
CA GLY A 38 22.17 -0.66 0.50
C GLY A 38 22.04 0.74 -0.08
N LYS A 39 22.14 1.78 0.76
CA LYS A 39 22.03 3.21 0.42
C LYS A 39 20.63 3.72 0.04
N ARG A 40 19.58 2.90 0.19
CA ARG A 40 18.19 3.29 -0.13
C ARG A 40 17.68 4.53 0.61
N LEU A 41 18.08 4.73 1.86
CA LEU A 41 17.68 5.93 2.60
C LEU A 41 18.29 7.19 2.00
N SER A 42 19.58 7.14 1.66
CA SER A 42 20.27 8.26 1.03
C SER A 42 19.67 8.62 -0.34
N LEU A 43 19.33 7.61 -1.14
CA LEU A 43 18.67 7.78 -2.44
C LEU A 43 17.26 8.38 -2.29
N GLY A 44 16.47 7.85 -1.35
CA GLY A 44 15.14 8.37 -1.05
C GLY A 44 15.18 9.82 -0.56
N LEU A 45 16.11 10.15 0.35
CA LEU A 45 16.24 11.51 0.86
C LEU A 45 16.67 12.48 -0.23
N ASN A 46 17.65 12.09 -1.05
CA ASN A 46 18.10 12.90 -2.18
C ASN A 46 16.94 13.19 -3.13
N SER A 47 16.13 12.19 -3.50
CA SER A 47 14.95 12.38 -4.33
C SER A 47 13.90 13.29 -3.68
N LEU A 48 13.68 13.19 -2.37
CA LEU A 48 12.74 14.06 -1.66
C LEU A 48 13.22 15.52 -1.63
N ILE A 49 14.53 15.76 -1.49
CA ILE A 49 15.11 17.10 -1.50
C ILE A 49 15.05 17.71 -2.91
N THR A 50 15.40 16.94 -3.94
CA THR A 50 15.47 17.44 -5.31
C THR A 50 14.10 17.66 -5.93
N ASN A 51 13.17 16.72 -5.71
CA ASN A 51 11.89 16.71 -6.40
C ASN A 51 10.72 17.12 -5.49
N GLY A 52 10.87 17.06 -4.17
CA GLY A 52 9.77 17.32 -3.24
C GLY A 52 8.62 16.31 -3.35
N VAL A 53 7.47 16.71 -2.82
CA VAL A 53 6.20 15.98 -2.86
C VAL A 53 5.08 16.97 -3.17
N THR A 54 4.20 16.61 -4.10
CA THR A 54 3.01 17.41 -4.45
C THR A 54 1.74 16.73 -3.95
N LEU A 55 0.61 17.46 -3.98
CA LEU A 55 -0.67 16.94 -3.51
C LEU A 55 -1.24 15.85 -4.44
N PHE A 56 -1.06 16.00 -5.76
CA PHE A 56 -1.64 15.15 -6.81
C PHE A 56 -0.60 14.40 -7.66
N GLY A 57 0.65 14.38 -7.22
CA GLY A 57 1.74 13.69 -7.91
C GLY A 57 2.46 14.58 -8.93
N GLN A 58 3.50 14.01 -9.50
CA GLN A 58 4.36 14.67 -10.47
C GLN A 58 5.05 13.61 -11.33
N ASN A 59 5.36 13.98 -12.57
CA ASN A 59 6.10 13.09 -13.45
C ASN A 59 7.59 13.13 -13.09
N LEU A 60 8.14 11.97 -12.74
CA LEU A 60 9.53 11.82 -12.33
C LEU A 60 10.23 10.87 -13.28
N SER A 61 11.38 11.31 -13.80
CA SER A 61 12.26 10.42 -14.56
C SER A 61 13.08 9.60 -13.59
N TRP A 62 12.75 8.31 -13.50
CA TRP A 62 13.47 7.36 -12.66
C TRP A 62 14.56 6.69 -13.47
N ILE A 63 15.82 7.07 -13.22
CA ILE A 63 17.00 6.53 -13.88
C ILE A 63 17.65 5.54 -12.92
N GLY A 64 17.49 4.25 -13.24
CA GLY A 64 18.09 3.15 -12.49
C GLY A 64 19.44 2.70 -13.07
N ALA A 65 19.99 1.64 -12.48
CA ALA A 65 21.24 1.01 -12.94
C ALA A 65 21.04 0.01 -14.10
N GLY A 66 19.85 0.03 -14.71
CA GLY A 66 19.49 -0.84 -15.84
C GLY A 66 20.22 -0.47 -17.12
N LEU A 67 20.17 -1.38 -18.10
CA LEU A 67 20.70 -1.16 -19.44
C LEU A 67 19.57 -0.71 -20.37
N ASN A 68 19.93 0.10 -21.38
CA ASN A 68 19.01 0.44 -22.47
C ASN A 68 18.80 -0.76 -23.42
N ALA A 69 17.94 -0.58 -24.43
CA ALA A 69 17.65 -1.63 -25.42
C ALA A 69 18.89 -2.13 -26.20
N TYR A 70 19.98 -1.37 -26.19
CA TYR A 70 21.24 -1.68 -26.86
C TYR A 70 22.29 -2.30 -25.90
N GLY A 71 21.93 -2.54 -24.63
CA GLY A 71 22.85 -3.10 -23.64
C GLY A 71 23.86 -2.10 -23.10
N GLU A 72 23.58 -0.79 -23.18
CA GLU A 72 24.43 0.26 -22.65
C GLU A 72 23.87 0.82 -21.35
N ARG A 73 24.75 1.21 -20.43
CA ARG A 73 24.36 1.88 -19.19
C ARG A 73 24.02 3.33 -19.46
N SER A 74 23.03 3.86 -18.74
CA SER A 74 22.79 5.30 -18.74
C SER A 74 23.99 6.04 -18.16
N ASN A 75 24.41 7.12 -18.83
CA ASN A 75 25.37 8.08 -18.29
C ASN A 75 24.70 9.16 -17.44
N GLU A 76 23.37 9.13 -17.34
CA GLU A 76 22.61 10.09 -16.54
C GLU A 76 22.71 9.76 -15.05
N GLN A 77 22.49 10.78 -14.22
CA GLN A 77 22.54 10.64 -12.77
C GLN A 77 21.49 9.64 -12.28
N TYR A 78 21.88 8.72 -11.41
CA TYR A 78 20.98 7.76 -10.79
C TYR A 78 19.97 8.48 -9.89
N THR A 79 18.68 8.37 -10.22
CA THR A 79 17.56 9.00 -9.50
C THR A 79 16.57 7.99 -8.92
N TRP A 80 16.78 6.69 -9.14
CA TRP A 80 15.85 5.65 -8.71
C TRP A 80 15.76 5.53 -7.19
N VAL A 81 14.56 5.23 -6.69
CA VAL A 81 14.30 5.05 -5.25
C VAL A 81 13.65 3.68 -5.03
N ASP A 82 14.38 2.74 -4.47
CA ASP A 82 13.86 1.38 -4.18
C ASP A 82 13.01 1.35 -2.90
N SER A 83 11.89 2.09 -2.90
CA SER A 83 10.89 2.05 -1.84
C SER A 83 9.52 2.37 -2.41
N MET A 84 8.60 1.41 -2.36
CA MET A 84 7.23 1.58 -2.82
C MET A 84 6.58 2.82 -2.19
N TYR A 85 6.76 3.00 -0.88
CA TYR A 85 6.12 4.10 -0.16
C TYR A 85 6.58 5.47 -0.62
N ILE A 86 7.88 5.65 -0.84
CA ILE A 86 8.44 6.92 -1.31
C ILE A 86 8.07 7.14 -2.78
N GLN A 87 8.20 6.12 -3.64
CA GLN A 87 7.82 6.24 -5.05
C GLN A 87 6.34 6.60 -5.23
N VAL A 88 5.44 5.89 -4.54
CA VAL A 88 3.99 6.17 -4.66
C VAL A 88 3.69 7.59 -4.16
N LEU A 89 4.33 8.02 -3.07
CA LEU A 89 4.16 9.37 -2.52
C LEU A 89 4.62 10.46 -3.50
N GLN A 90 5.78 10.30 -4.13
CA GLN A 90 6.31 11.31 -5.04
C GLN A 90 5.61 11.27 -6.41
N HIS A 91 5.34 10.08 -6.94
CA HIS A 91 4.78 9.91 -8.28
C HIS A 91 3.28 10.23 -8.34
N PHE A 92 2.48 9.73 -7.38
CA PHE A 92 1.02 9.90 -7.38
C PHE A 92 0.51 10.95 -6.38
N GLY A 93 1.37 11.42 -5.47
CA GLY A 93 1.06 12.48 -4.53
C GLY A 93 0.39 12.03 -3.24
N ILE A 94 0.25 12.98 -2.33
CA ILE A 94 -0.25 12.75 -0.96
C ILE A 94 -1.69 12.21 -0.97
N VAL A 95 -2.57 12.79 -1.80
CA VAL A 95 -4.00 12.41 -1.82
C VAL A 95 -4.15 10.96 -2.25
N PHE A 96 -3.48 10.56 -3.32
CA PHE A 96 -3.53 9.18 -3.80
C PHE A 96 -2.97 8.22 -2.76
N CYS A 97 -1.83 8.54 -2.15
CA CYS A 97 -1.24 7.75 -1.07
C CYS A 97 -2.23 7.50 0.08
N LEU A 98 -2.90 8.54 0.57
CA LEU A 98 -3.87 8.41 1.67
C LEU A 98 -5.04 7.49 1.28
N VAL A 99 -5.58 7.66 0.07
CA VAL A 99 -6.64 6.80 -0.45
C VAL A 99 -6.17 5.34 -0.54
N LEU A 100 -4.97 5.10 -1.08
CA LEU A 100 -4.38 3.77 -1.17
C LEU A 100 -4.22 3.12 0.21
N MET A 101 -3.70 3.85 1.19
CA MET A 101 -3.56 3.36 2.58
C MET A 101 -4.90 2.99 3.20
N VAL A 102 -5.95 3.78 2.94
CA VAL A 102 -7.32 3.46 3.40
C VAL A 102 -7.83 2.19 2.74
N ILE A 103 -7.71 2.06 1.42
CA ILE A 103 -8.16 0.88 0.66
C ILE A 103 -7.46 -0.39 1.19
N LEU A 104 -6.14 -0.34 1.36
CA LEU A 104 -5.33 -1.45 1.88
C LEU A 104 -5.72 -1.83 3.31
N THR A 105 -5.92 -0.84 4.17
CA THR A 105 -6.39 -1.06 5.55
C THR A 105 -7.76 -1.72 5.57
N LEU A 106 -8.68 -1.28 4.72
CA LEU A 106 -10.02 -1.88 4.60
C LEU A 106 -9.93 -3.32 4.09
N ALA A 107 -9.08 -3.60 3.10
CA ALA A 107 -8.84 -4.95 2.59
C ALA A 107 -8.35 -5.90 3.70
N MET A 108 -7.36 -5.47 4.50
CA MET A 108 -6.85 -6.27 5.62
C MET A 108 -7.93 -6.48 6.70
N ARG A 109 -8.74 -5.45 7.02
CA ARG A 109 -9.88 -5.60 7.94
C ARG A 109 -10.92 -6.60 7.44
N LYS A 110 -11.14 -6.67 6.12
CA LYS A 110 -12.02 -7.69 5.53
C LYS A 110 -11.42 -9.08 5.67
N CYS A 111 -10.12 -9.24 5.46
CA CYS A 111 -9.44 -10.53 5.68
C CYS A 111 -9.66 -11.02 7.12
N ILE A 112 -9.53 -10.14 8.12
CA ILE A 112 -9.83 -10.46 9.53
C ILE A 112 -11.30 -10.85 9.71
N LYS A 113 -12.23 -10.06 9.15
CA LYS A 113 -13.67 -10.34 9.25
C LYS A 113 -14.03 -11.72 8.69
N TYR A 114 -13.35 -12.15 7.63
CA TYR A 114 -13.56 -13.44 6.98
C TYR A 114 -12.71 -14.58 7.52
N SER A 115 -11.92 -14.33 8.58
CA SER A 115 -10.94 -15.28 9.12
C SER A 115 -9.95 -15.78 8.06
N ASP A 116 -9.67 -14.96 7.03
CA ASP A 116 -8.67 -15.24 6.01
C ASP A 116 -7.30 -14.78 6.51
N TYR A 117 -6.77 -15.53 7.48
CA TYR A 117 -5.51 -15.20 8.14
C TYR A 117 -4.30 -15.37 7.21
N TRP A 118 -4.37 -16.28 6.22
CA TRP A 118 -3.31 -16.46 5.24
C TRP A 118 -3.13 -15.22 4.37
N MET A 119 -4.23 -14.68 3.84
CA MET A 119 -4.18 -13.42 3.09
C MET A 119 -3.69 -12.27 3.96
N LEU A 120 -4.12 -12.20 5.22
CA LEU A 120 -3.67 -11.18 6.16
C LEU A 120 -2.15 -11.21 6.39
N VAL A 121 -1.57 -12.39 6.57
CA VAL A 121 -0.12 -12.58 6.74
C VAL A 121 0.63 -12.18 5.48
N ILE A 122 0.18 -12.63 4.30
CA ILE A 122 0.78 -12.29 3.00
C ILE A 122 0.80 -10.77 2.81
N LEU A 123 -0.33 -10.10 3.03
CA LEU A 123 -0.44 -8.65 2.92
C LEU A 123 0.44 -7.92 3.94
N SER A 124 0.63 -8.47 5.14
CA SER A 124 1.52 -7.89 6.16
C SER A 124 2.99 -8.01 5.76
N ILE A 125 3.39 -9.15 5.17
CA ILE A 125 4.74 -9.33 4.63
C ILE A 125 4.99 -8.33 3.48
N PHE A 126 4.00 -8.12 2.62
CA PHE A 126 4.08 -7.14 1.54
C PHE A 126 4.15 -5.70 2.03
N ALA A 127 3.43 -5.36 3.09
CA ALA A 127 3.58 -4.05 3.72
C ALA A 127 5.03 -3.81 4.17
N LEU A 128 5.69 -4.82 4.75
CA LEU A 128 7.10 -4.73 5.14
C LEU A 128 8.03 -4.69 3.92
N HIS A 129 7.76 -5.51 2.91
CA HIS A 129 8.57 -5.58 1.70
C HIS A 129 8.60 -4.25 0.94
N GLY A 130 7.47 -3.53 0.91
CA GLY A 130 7.36 -2.21 0.27
C GLY A 130 8.28 -1.12 0.84
N ILE A 131 8.95 -1.36 1.99
CA ILE A 131 9.98 -0.47 2.52
C ILE A 131 11.24 -0.51 1.65
N ILE A 132 11.59 -1.68 1.11
CA ILE A 132 12.89 -1.99 0.48
C ILE A 132 12.75 -2.21 -1.04
N ASP A 133 11.54 -2.44 -1.52
CA ASP A 133 11.24 -2.76 -2.91
C ASP A 133 10.04 -1.95 -3.40
N ASP A 134 10.15 -1.38 -4.59
CA ASP A 134 9.10 -0.62 -5.26
C ASP A 134 8.28 -1.45 -6.25
N LEU A 135 8.85 -2.53 -6.78
CA LEU A 135 8.25 -3.35 -7.83
C LEU A 135 6.95 -4.02 -7.36
N ILE A 136 6.81 -4.20 -6.04
CA ILE A 136 5.65 -4.81 -5.43
C ILE A 136 4.32 -4.12 -5.78
N ILE A 137 4.32 -2.84 -6.20
CA ILE A 137 3.11 -2.13 -6.61
C ILE A 137 2.60 -2.59 -7.99
N TYR A 138 3.48 -3.08 -8.86
CA TYR A 138 3.10 -3.45 -10.21
C TYR A 138 2.43 -4.82 -10.20
N VAL A 139 1.22 -4.88 -10.76
CA VAL A 139 0.43 -6.12 -10.84
C VAL A 139 1.18 -7.24 -11.58
N GLN A 140 2.04 -6.89 -12.55
CA GLN A 140 2.86 -7.86 -13.29
C GLN A 140 3.89 -8.59 -12.42
N PHE A 141 4.34 -7.97 -11.31
CA PHE A 141 5.27 -8.57 -10.35
C PHE A 141 4.57 -9.06 -9.08
N ASN A 142 3.32 -8.64 -8.85
CA ASN A 142 2.54 -9.06 -7.68
C ASN A 142 1.07 -9.35 -8.02
N THR A 143 0.77 -10.62 -8.32
CA THR A 143 -0.59 -11.09 -8.63
C THR A 143 -1.56 -10.99 -7.44
N PHE A 144 -1.08 -10.86 -6.19
CA PHE A 144 -1.96 -10.79 -5.02
C PHE A 144 -2.79 -9.51 -4.95
N TRP A 145 -2.44 -8.47 -5.72
CA TRP A 145 -3.33 -7.33 -5.94
C TRP A 145 -4.70 -7.76 -6.49
N ILE A 146 -4.73 -8.78 -7.34
CA ILE A 146 -5.97 -9.37 -7.86
C ILE A 146 -6.72 -10.10 -6.74
N ALA A 147 -5.98 -10.77 -5.85
CA ALA A 147 -6.56 -11.50 -4.73
C ALA A 147 -7.26 -10.57 -3.71
N ILE A 148 -6.75 -9.35 -3.51
CA ILE A 148 -7.45 -8.30 -2.75
C ILE A 148 -8.82 -8.00 -3.38
N GLY A 149 -8.90 -7.95 -4.71
CA GLY A 149 -10.16 -7.83 -5.45
C GLY A 149 -11.14 -8.97 -5.15
N GLY A 150 -10.65 -10.20 -4.98
CA GLY A 150 -11.49 -11.34 -4.57
C GLY A 150 -12.14 -11.13 -3.20
N VAL A 151 -11.37 -10.62 -2.22
CA VAL A 151 -11.87 -10.34 -0.86
C VAL A 151 -12.91 -9.21 -0.87
N THR A 152 -12.73 -8.19 -1.71
CA THR A 152 -13.70 -7.09 -1.83
C THR A 152 -14.99 -7.55 -2.51
N LEU A 153 -14.91 -8.40 -3.54
CA LEU A 153 -16.08 -9.00 -4.20
C LEU A 153 -16.92 -9.83 -3.23
N LYS A 154 -16.27 -10.64 -2.37
CA LYS A 154 -16.94 -11.38 -1.30
C LYS A 154 -17.67 -10.45 -0.32
N SER A 155 -17.08 -9.29 -0.02
CA SER A 155 -17.75 -8.27 0.79
C SER A 155 -18.99 -7.69 0.13
N ILE A 156 -18.98 -7.50 -1.19
CA ILE A 156 -20.12 -6.96 -1.93
C ILE A 156 -21.25 -8.00 -1.98
N SER A 157 -20.93 -9.26 -2.22
CA SER A 157 -21.93 -10.34 -2.25
C SER A 157 -22.62 -10.52 -0.90
N ASP A 158 -21.86 -10.48 0.20
CA ASP A 158 -22.43 -10.56 1.55
C ASP A 158 -23.32 -9.37 1.90
N PHE A 159 -22.91 -8.16 1.50
CA PHE A 159 -23.73 -6.97 1.69
C PHE A 159 -25.07 -7.11 0.95
N ARG A 160 -25.04 -7.58 -0.30
CA ARG A 160 -26.24 -7.83 -1.10
C ARG A 160 -27.15 -8.89 -0.45
N LYS A 161 -26.58 -9.98 0.04
CA LYS A 161 -27.33 -11.06 0.73
C LYS A 161 -27.99 -10.57 2.01
N ASN A 162 -27.29 -9.77 2.81
CA ASN A 162 -27.84 -9.20 4.05
C ASN A 162 -28.94 -8.17 3.79
N LYS A 163 -28.81 -7.36 2.74
CA LYS A 163 -29.86 -6.42 2.32
C LYS A 163 -31.14 -7.17 1.93
N LEU A 164 -31.02 -8.20 1.09
CA LEU A 164 -32.15 -9.01 0.65
C LEU A 164 -32.86 -9.70 1.84
N ARG A 165 -32.09 -10.27 2.78
CA ARG A 165 -32.67 -10.89 3.98
C ARG A 165 -33.47 -9.88 4.83
N ARG A 166 -32.98 -8.63 4.94
CA ARG A 166 -33.72 -7.57 5.66
C ARG A 166 -35.01 -7.21 4.95
N GLU A 167 -34.98 -7.04 3.63
CA GLU A 167 -36.18 -6.77 2.83
C GLU A 167 -37.22 -7.89 2.97
N GLN A 168 -36.80 -9.16 2.96
CA GLN A 168 -37.67 -10.31 3.19
C GLN A 168 -38.29 -10.33 4.60
N LEU A 169 -37.49 -10.01 5.63
CA LEU A 169 -37.99 -9.91 7.01
C LEU A 169 -39.02 -8.80 7.15
N MET A 170 -38.76 -7.62 6.58
CA MET A 170 -39.71 -6.50 6.63
C MET A 170 -41.02 -6.84 5.91
N ALA A 171 -40.95 -7.49 4.74
CA ALA A 171 -42.14 -7.96 4.03
C ALA A 171 -42.94 -8.99 4.85
N TYR A 172 -42.25 -9.91 5.55
CA TYR A 172 -42.91 -10.89 6.42
C TYR A 172 -43.64 -10.22 7.60
N TYR A 173 -43.02 -9.25 8.28
CA TYR A 173 -43.68 -8.55 9.38
C TYR A 173 -44.90 -7.74 8.91
N ASP A 174 -44.81 -7.07 7.75
CA ASP A 174 -45.94 -6.34 7.15
C ASP A 174 -47.11 -7.27 6.78
N THR A 175 -46.83 -8.51 6.34
CA THR A 175 -47.88 -9.50 6.09
C THR A 175 -48.54 -10.00 7.38
N VAL A 176 -47.76 -10.23 8.44
CA VAL A 176 -48.28 -10.71 9.72
C VAL A 176 -49.14 -9.64 10.41
N GLU A 177 -48.73 -8.37 10.35
CA GLU A 177 -49.49 -7.25 10.93
C GLU A 177 -50.89 -7.11 10.30
N LYS A 178 -50.98 -7.32 8.97
CA LYS A 178 -52.26 -7.32 8.24
C LYS A 178 -53.16 -8.52 8.53
N GLU A 179 -52.63 -9.63 9.01
CA GLU A 179 -53.44 -10.80 9.40
C GLU A 179 -54.03 -10.68 10.82
N ILE A 180 -53.51 -9.75 11.62
CA ILE A 180 -53.91 -9.56 13.03
C ILE A 180 -54.98 -8.46 13.18
N GLU A 181 -55.13 -7.55 12.20
CA GLU A 181 -56.23 -6.57 12.09
C GLU A 181 -57.50 -7.16 11.47
#